data_AF-A0A8S2YHW4-F1
#
_entry.id   AF-A0A8S2YHW4-F1
#
_cell.length_a   1.000
_cell.length_b   1.000
_cell.length_c   1.000
_cell.angle_alpha   90.00
_cell.angle_beta   90.00
_cell.angle_gamma   90.00
#
_symmetry.space_group_name_H-M   'P 1'
#
loop_
_entity.id
_entity.type
_entity.pdbx_description
1 polymer ?
#
loop_
_entity_poly.entity_id
_entity_poly.type
_entity_poly.pdbx_seq_one_letter_code
_entity_poly.pdbx_strand_id
1 'polypeptide(L)'
;RKGTHVSNCNRDTTKLLLRKFDEKLNERATSTQETTDTILCQRLTSIPDTVRARLPALDHVKRKIRKRRQNHHLPSVPNNIDFPSVPPVLQVPNKRFFFLRSDSGPGPDRLLIFSSPEQLSVLETATDFLVDGTFEVVPEIFYQLYVIHAVYRGHVIPVVFALLRRKNAVTYQRLINHIIEFAPLWYPESILLDYEKAAKNVFETGFPHVTLSGCYFHLRQSVHRQLQTRGFQHRYENDLDFAHGIHKIVALCFIHPDNVIDGFSRLSIELDPSFQEILDYFEDTYIG
;
A
#
# COMPACT_ATOMS: atom_id res chain seq x y z
N ARG A 1 -59.39 -7.59 -2.10
CA ARG A 1 -57.92 -7.44 -2.22
C ARG A 1 -57.39 -6.71 -0.99
N LYS A 2 -57.04 -7.43 0.08
CA LYS A 2 -56.34 -6.90 1.27
C LYS A 2 -55.07 -7.72 1.41
N GLY A 3 -53.91 -7.15 1.09
CA GLY A 3 -52.65 -7.89 1.15
C GLY A 3 -51.47 -7.12 0.59
N THR A 4 -51.12 -5.98 1.17
CA THR A 4 -49.84 -5.30 0.87
C THR A 4 -49.28 -4.42 1.99
N HIS A 5 -50.04 -4.06 3.04
CA HIS A 5 -49.54 -3.13 4.08
C HIS A 5 -48.85 -3.78 5.30
N VAL A 6 -48.95 -5.10 5.51
CA VAL A 6 -48.41 -5.75 6.72
C VAL A 6 -46.92 -6.15 6.55
N SER A 7 -46.46 -6.41 5.33
CA SER A 7 -45.09 -6.92 5.10
C SER A 7 -44.00 -5.85 5.24
N ASN A 8 -44.31 -4.58 4.96
CA ASN A 8 -43.34 -3.48 5.01
C ASN A 8 -43.08 -3.01 6.45
N CYS A 9 -44.14 -2.88 7.26
CA CYS A 9 -44.03 -2.50 8.68
C CYS A 9 -43.16 -3.52 9.46
N ASN A 10 -43.37 -4.82 9.22
CA ASN A 10 -42.66 -5.90 9.91
C ASN A 10 -41.17 -6.00 9.52
N ARG A 11 -40.81 -5.62 8.28
CA ARG A 11 -39.41 -5.54 7.83
C ARG A 11 -38.65 -4.41 8.54
N ASP A 12 -39.27 -3.25 8.72
CA ASP A 12 -38.65 -2.13 9.44
C ASP A 12 -38.52 -2.40 10.93
N THR A 13 -39.52 -3.04 11.56
CA THR A 13 -39.43 -3.43 12.97
C THR A 13 -38.29 -4.43 13.20
N THR A 14 -38.13 -5.40 12.31
CA THR A 14 -37.06 -6.41 12.41
C THR A 14 -35.67 -5.78 12.28
N LYS A 15 -35.47 -4.84 11.33
CA LYS A 15 -34.21 -4.10 11.18
C LYS A 15 -33.88 -3.27 12.42
N LEU A 16 -34.87 -2.59 13.00
CA LEU A 16 -34.70 -1.82 14.22
C LEU A 16 -34.28 -2.70 15.41
N LEU A 17 -34.89 -3.88 15.55
CA LEU A 17 -34.55 -4.83 16.61
C LEU A 17 -33.14 -5.40 16.45
N LEU A 18 -32.70 -5.68 15.21
CA LEU A 18 -31.32 -6.09 14.93
C LEU A 18 -30.30 -4.98 15.29
N ARG A 19 -30.61 -3.73 14.99
CA ARG A 19 -29.78 -2.57 15.40
C ARG A 19 -29.66 -2.47 16.92
N LYS A 20 -30.80 -2.51 17.63
CA LYS A 20 -30.82 -2.49 19.11
C LYS A 20 -30.13 -3.70 19.73
N PHE A 21 -30.17 -4.85 19.06
CA PHE A 21 -29.42 -6.04 19.47
C PHE A 21 -27.92 -5.75 19.43
N ASP A 22 -27.42 -5.23 18.29
CA ASP A 22 -26.02 -4.89 18.07
C ASP A 22 -25.50 -3.77 18.99
N GLU A 23 -26.28 -2.70 19.20
CA GLU A 23 -25.91 -1.58 20.07
C GLU A 23 -25.64 -2.05 21.51
N LYS A 24 -26.59 -2.77 22.12
CA LYS A 24 -26.42 -3.30 23.48
C LYS A 24 -25.31 -4.35 23.58
N LEU A 25 -25.09 -5.12 22.51
CA LEU A 25 -24.04 -6.13 22.47
C LEU A 25 -22.66 -5.46 22.42
N ASN A 26 -22.53 -4.37 21.66
CA ASN A 26 -21.32 -3.55 21.64
C ASN A 26 -21.10 -2.80 22.97
N GLU A 27 -22.15 -2.27 23.59
CA GLU A 27 -22.09 -1.59 24.89
C GLU A 27 -21.60 -2.54 25.98
N ARG A 28 -22.23 -3.71 26.15
CA ARG A 28 -21.85 -4.69 27.17
C ARG A 28 -20.49 -5.31 26.92
N ALA A 29 -20.10 -5.46 25.66
CA ALA A 29 -18.76 -5.90 25.32
C ALA A 29 -17.73 -4.98 26.00
N THR A 30 -17.99 -3.69 26.14
CA THR A 30 -17.02 -2.73 26.65
C THR A 30 -17.24 -2.29 28.09
N SER A 31 -18.47 -2.40 28.61
CA SER A 31 -18.84 -1.94 29.96
C SER A 31 -18.85 -3.05 31.02
N THR A 32 -18.66 -4.32 30.64
CA THR A 32 -18.76 -5.47 31.57
C THR A 32 -17.60 -6.45 31.43
N GLN A 33 -17.37 -7.23 32.50
CA GLN A 33 -16.40 -8.34 32.53
C GLN A 33 -17.00 -9.71 32.16
N GLU A 34 -18.28 -9.77 31.77
CA GLU A 34 -18.99 -11.01 31.48
C GLU A 34 -18.35 -11.80 30.34
N THR A 35 -18.47 -13.13 30.28
CA THR A 35 -17.89 -13.85 29.13
C THR A 35 -18.61 -13.54 27.82
N THR A 36 -17.96 -13.76 26.68
CA THR A 36 -18.59 -13.60 25.35
C THR A 36 -19.87 -14.43 25.23
N ASP A 37 -19.88 -15.64 25.79
CA ASP A 37 -21.05 -16.53 25.76
C ASP A 37 -22.16 -16.01 26.69
N THR A 38 -21.81 -15.48 27.86
CA THR A 38 -22.79 -14.87 28.78
C THR A 38 -23.50 -13.68 28.13
N ILE A 39 -22.75 -12.78 27.49
CA ILE A 39 -23.32 -11.62 26.77
C ILE A 39 -24.23 -12.10 25.65
N LEU A 40 -23.78 -13.07 24.84
CA LEU A 40 -24.54 -13.55 23.69
C LEU A 40 -25.83 -14.26 24.12
N CYS A 41 -25.76 -15.20 25.06
CA CYS A 41 -26.91 -15.98 25.52
C CYS A 41 -27.99 -15.08 26.13
N GLN A 42 -27.62 -14.13 27.00
CA GLN A 42 -28.57 -13.19 27.59
C GLN A 42 -29.22 -12.26 26.57
N ARG A 43 -28.57 -11.98 25.43
CA ARG A 43 -29.16 -11.16 24.37
C ARG A 43 -30.07 -11.99 23.47
N LEU A 44 -29.70 -13.24 23.16
CA LEU A 44 -30.52 -14.14 22.37
C LEU A 44 -31.88 -14.44 23.02
N THR A 45 -31.96 -14.47 24.36
CA THR A 45 -33.22 -14.63 25.10
C THR A 45 -34.10 -13.38 25.07
N SER A 46 -33.54 -12.21 24.74
CA SER A 46 -34.24 -10.92 24.74
C SER A 46 -34.83 -10.50 23.38
N ILE A 47 -34.70 -11.35 22.35
CA ILE A 47 -35.21 -11.08 21.00
C ILE A 47 -36.14 -12.19 20.50
N PRO A 48 -37.15 -11.87 19.67
CA PRO A 48 -38.03 -12.88 19.07
C PRO A 48 -37.30 -13.84 18.14
N ASP A 49 -37.81 -15.06 17.98
CA ASP A 49 -37.22 -16.10 17.10
C ASP A 49 -37.15 -15.65 15.63
N THR A 50 -38.09 -14.82 15.19
CA THR A 50 -38.10 -14.21 13.85
C THR A 50 -36.90 -13.29 13.61
N VAL A 51 -36.37 -12.66 14.67
CA VAL A 51 -35.16 -11.84 14.63
C VAL A 51 -33.93 -12.72 14.74
N ARG A 52 -33.97 -13.76 15.58
CA ARG A 52 -32.88 -14.72 15.76
C ARG A 52 -32.53 -15.44 14.44
N ALA A 53 -33.54 -15.81 13.65
CA ALA A 53 -33.36 -16.43 12.33
C ALA A 53 -32.65 -15.53 11.30
N ARG A 54 -32.55 -14.21 11.55
CA ARG A 54 -31.87 -13.24 10.68
C ARG A 54 -30.51 -12.79 11.21
N LEU A 55 -30.06 -13.32 12.35
CA LEU A 55 -28.74 -13.01 12.86
C LEU A 55 -27.65 -13.62 11.96
N PRO A 56 -26.47 -12.98 11.89
CA PRO A 56 -25.28 -13.64 11.38
C PRO A 56 -24.97 -14.90 12.20
N ALA A 57 -24.15 -15.79 11.63
CA ALA A 57 -23.63 -16.94 12.36
C ALA A 57 -23.09 -16.53 13.75
N LEU A 58 -23.43 -17.29 14.79
CA LEU A 58 -23.13 -16.90 16.17
C LEU A 58 -21.62 -16.71 16.40
N ASP A 59 -20.76 -17.47 15.74
CA ASP A 59 -19.31 -17.28 15.80
C ASP A 59 -18.85 -15.92 15.28
N HIS A 60 -19.53 -15.38 14.28
CA HIS A 60 -19.27 -14.02 13.80
C HIS A 60 -19.63 -12.98 14.85
N VAL A 61 -20.76 -13.18 15.56
CA VAL A 61 -21.19 -12.31 16.67
C VAL A 61 -20.22 -12.41 17.85
N LYS A 62 -19.77 -13.61 18.23
CA LYS A 62 -18.75 -13.83 19.27
C LYS A 62 -17.43 -13.14 18.91
N ARG A 63 -17.00 -13.26 17.65
CA ARG A 63 -15.80 -12.59 17.14
C ARG A 63 -15.91 -11.07 17.22
N LYS A 64 -17.09 -10.51 16.91
CA LYS A 64 -17.38 -9.08 17.03
C LYS A 64 -17.24 -8.60 18.48
N ILE A 65 -17.77 -9.34 19.46
CA ILE A 65 -17.62 -9.04 20.90
C ILE A 65 -16.14 -9.03 21.32
N ARG A 66 -15.40 -10.09 20.97
CA ARG A 66 -13.97 -10.22 21.30
C ARG A 66 -13.14 -9.09 20.69
N LYS A 67 -13.38 -8.78 19.41
CA LYS A 67 -12.71 -7.68 18.70
C LYS A 67 -13.03 -6.32 19.33
N ARG A 68 -14.30 -6.08 19.69
CA ARG A 68 -14.73 -4.84 20.35
C ARG A 68 -14.04 -4.67 21.72
N ARG A 69 -13.94 -5.75 22.50
CA ARG A 69 -13.21 -5.76 23.79
C ARG A 69 -11.73 -5.47 23.65
N GLN A 70 -11.07 -6.20 22.76
CA GLN A 70 -9.64 -6.01 22.50
C GLN A 70 -9.32 -4.58 22.06
N ASN A 71 -10.23 -3.97 21.28
CA ASN A 71 -10.02 -2.64 20.73
C ASN A 71 -10.63 -1.50 21.55
N HIS A 72 -11.35 -1.77 22.65
CA HIS A 72 -12.07 -0.72 23.40
C HIS A 72 -11.15 0.34 24.01
N HIS A 73 -9.98 -0.10 24.48
CA HIS A 73 -8.98 0.77 25.08
C HIS A 73 -8.04 1.38 24.03
N LEU A 74 -8.20 1.01 22.75
CA LEU A 74 -7.44 1.61 21.67
C LEU A 74 -8.14 2.91 21.26
N PRO A 75 -7.38 3.98 21.02
CA PRO A 75 -7.97 5.20 20.49
C PRO A 75 -8.61 4.95 19.13
N SER A 76 -9.56 5.82 18.78
CA SER A 76 -10.13 5.86 17.44
C SER A 76 -9.03 6.08 16.41
N VAL A 77 -9.19 5.46 15.24
CA VAL A 77 -8.32 5.73 14.09
C VAL A 77 -8.40 7.24 13.78
N PRO A 78 -7.25 7.94 13.72
CA PRO A 78 -7.25 9.35 13.39
C PRO A 78 -7.87 9.63 12.02
N ASN A 79 -8.62 10.73 11.93
CA ASN A 79 -9.21 11.24 10.68
C ASN A 79 -8.61 12.60 10.26
N ASN A 80 -7.63 13.11 11.01
CA ASN A 80 -6.85 14.31 10.69
C ASN A 80 -5.36 14.01 10.96
N ILE A 81 -4.46 14.56 10.14
CA ILE A 81 -3.01 14.42 10.23
C ILE A 81 -2.41 15.01 11.52
N ASP A 82 -3.08 16.00 12.12
CA ASP A 82 -2.65 16.68 13.35
C ASP A 82 -3.03 15.91 14.63
N PHE A 83 -3.27 14.61 14.52
CA PHE A 83 -3.54 13.77 15.67
C PHE A 83 -2.34 13.76 16.65
N PRO A 84 -2.54 13.59 17.96
CA PRO A 84 -1.43 13.48 18.91
C PRO A 84 -0.45 12.35 18.55
N SER A 85 0.72 12.30 19.18
CA SER A 85 1.67 11.19 18.97
C SER A 85 0.99 9.84 19.16
N VAL A 86 1.39 8.85 18.36
CA VAL A 86 0.84 7.49 18.43
C VAL A 86 1.05 6.93 19.85
N PRO A 87 0.02 6.43 20.55
CA PRO A 87 0.16 5.96 21.92
C PRO A 87 1.12 4.76 22.04
N PRO A 88 1.91 4.64 23.12
CA PRO A 88 2.89 3.57 23.30
C PRO A 88 2.34 2.14 23.11
N VAL A 89 1.10 1.89 23.53
CA VAL A 89 0.44 0.58 23.39
C VAL A 89 0.26 0.15 21.93
N LEU A 90 0.25 1.10 20.99
CA LEU A 90 0.15 0.86 19.55
C LEU A 90 1.52 0.84 18.86
N GLN A 91 2.56 1.37 19.50
CA GLN A 91 3.92 1.38 18.94
C GLN A 91 4.61 0.03 19.03
N VAL A 92 4.22 -0.82 19.99
CA VAL A 92 4.76 -2.16 20.20
C VAL A 92 3.61 -3.15 20.43
N PRO A 93 2.84 -3.49 19.38
CA PRO A 93 1.70 -4.39 19.56
C PRO A 93 2.24 -5.78 19.89
N ASN A 94 1.96 -6.27 21.11
CA ASN A 94 2.20 -7.62 21.63
C ASN A 94 2.31 -8.70 20.52
N LYS A 95 3.51 -8.93 19.99
CA LYS A 95 3.86 -9.94 18.96
C LYS A 95 3.41 -9.65 17.51
N ARG A 96 3.25 -8.40 17.08
CA ARG A 96 3.07 -8.02 15.66
C ARG A 96 4.30 -7.29 15.11
N PHE A 97 4.57 -7.54 13.83
CA PHE A 97 5.72 -7.08 13.04
C PHE A 97 5.80 -5.56 12.78
N PHE A 98 4.93 -4.73 13.36
CA PHE A 98 4.89 -3.29 13.06
C PHE A 98 5.21 -2.47 14.31
N PHE A 99 6.48 -2.09 14.42
CA PHE A 99 6.97 -1.21 15.47
C PHE A 99 7.11 0.20 14.91
N LEU A 100 6.46 1.18 15.52
CA LEU A 100 6.65 2.57 15.14
C LEU A 100 8.07 2.99 15.56
N ARG A 101 8.89 3.37 14.58
CA ARG A 101 10.28 3.82 14.77
C ARG A 101 10.42 5.32 14.79
N SER A 102 9.70 6.00 13.91
CA SER A 102 9.71 7.45 13.83
C SER A 102 8.31 7.97 13.57
N ASP A 103 7.97 9.04 14.29
CA ASP A 103 6.82 9.88 14.06
C ASP A 103 7.35 11.30 14.06
N SER A 104 7.35 11.95 12.89
CA SER A 104 7.91 13.31 12.76
C SER A 104 7.06 14.37 13.47
N GLY A 105 5.99 13.98 14.15
CA GLY A 105 5.08 14.85 14.87
C GLY A 105 3.97 15.46 14.00
N PRO A 106 2.96 16.08 14.62
CA PRO A 106 1.86 16.76 13.93
C PRO A 106 2.37 17.79 12.92
N GLY A 107 1.67 17.91 11.79
CA GLY A 107 2.02 18.84 10.73
C GLY A 107 1.65 18.35 9.33
N PRO A 108 1.65 19.26 8.34
CA PRO A 108 1.17 18.97 6.98
C PRO A 108 2.02 17.91 6.26
N ASP A 109 3.29 17.80 6.67
CA ASP A 109 4.28 16.89 6.09
C ASP A 109 4.71 15.81 7.10
N ARG A 110 3.79 15.44 8.01
CA ARG A 110 4.04 14.34 8.95
C ARG A 110 4.36 13.06 8.20
N LEU A 111 5.34 12.32 8.70
CA LEU A 111 5.68 10.98 8.24
C LEU A 111 5.72 10.03 9.44
N LEU A 112 5.32 8.79 9.20
CA LEU A 112 5.41 7.71 10.18
C LEU A 112 6.23 6.58 9.57
N ILE A 113 7.22 6.08 10.29
CA ILE A 113 8.08 4.99 9.83
C ILE A 113 7.96 3.82 10.79
N PHE A 114 7.76 2.64 10.22
CA PHE A 114 7.61 1.39 10.94
C PHE A 114 8.67 0.39 10.49
N SER A 115 9.33 -0.23 11.46
CA SER A 115 10.27 -1.33 11.26
C SER A 115 10.55 -2.04 12.58
N SER A 116 10.61 -3.35 12.61
CA SER A 116 11.00 -4.17 13.77
C SER A 116 12.52 -4.22 13.95
N PRO A 117 13.05 -4.60 15.13
CA PRO A 117 14.49 -4.76 15.32
C PRO A 117 15.12 -5.74 14.33
N GLU A 118 14.41 -6.83 14.02
CA GLU A 118 14.86 -7.85 13.07
C GLU A 118 14.91 -7.29 11.64
N GLN A 119 13.92 -6.47 11.26
CA GLN A 119 13.92 -5.80 9.96
C GLN A 119 15.06 -4.78 9.82
N LEU A 120 15.38 -4.02 10.88
CA LEU A 120 16.53 -3.11 10.88
C LEU A 120 17.85 -3.87 10.74
N SER A 121 17.99 -5.03 11.41
CA SER A 121 19.16 -5.88 11.22
C SER A 121 19.30 -6.35 9.77
N VAL A 122 18.20 -6.71 9.11
CA VAL A 122 18.21 -7.05 7.68
C VAL A 122 18.56 -5.83 6.82
N LEU A 123 17.98 -4.66 7.12
CA LEU A 123 18.26 -3.40 6.42
C LEU A 123 19.76 -3.05 6.46
N GLU A 124 20.42 -3.24 7.59
CA GLU A 124 21.85 -2.95 7.76
C GLU A 124 22.78 -4.03 7.20
N THR A 125 22.27 -5.22 6.87
CA THR A 125 23.09 -6.35 6.38
C THR A 125 22.89 -6.64 4.89
N ALA A 126 21.72 -6.33 4.34
CA ALA A 126 21.42 -6.57 2.93
C ALA A 126 22.10 -5.54 2.03
N THR A 127 22.40 -5.95 0.81
CA THR A 127 23.07 -5.14 -0.22
C THR A 127 22.11 -4.62 -1.28
N ASP A 128 21.08 -5.40 -1.61
CA ASP A 128 20.16 -5.12 -2.71
C ASP A 128 18.76 -4.81 -2.19
N PHE A 129 18.18 -3.72 -2.69
CA PHE A 129 16.89 -3.24 -2.23
C PHE A 129 15.92 -2.97 -3.38
N LEU A 130 14.62 -3.13 -3.11
CA LEU A 130 13.53 -2.68 -3.96
C LEU A 130 12.70 -1.66 -3.20
N VAL A 131 12.48 -0.49 -3.79
CA VAL A 131 11.73 0.60 -3.16
C VAL A 131 10.55 0.99 -4.03
N ASP A 132 9.38 1.07 -3.41
CA ASP A 132 8.14 1.38 -4.14
C ASP A 132 7.09 2.06 -3.25
N GLY A 133 6.28 2.91 -3.87
CA GLY A 133 5.14 3.57 -3.24
C GLY A 133 3.81 2.95 -3.67
N THR A 134 2.99 2.53 -2.72
CA THR A 134 1.63 2.03 -2.96
C THR A 134 0.56 2.99 -2.42
N PHE A 135 -0.58 3.07 -3.12
CA PHE A 135 -1.65 4.05 -2.87
C PHE A 135 -2.97 3.42 -2.40
N GLU A 136 -3.23 2.16 -2.74
CA GLU A 136 -4.54 1.54 -2.50
C GLU A 136 -4.81 1.21 -1.03
N VAL A 137 -3.76 0.98 -0.25
CA VAL A 137 -3.85 0.47 1.13
C VAL A 137 -3.47 1.55 2.17
N VAL A 138 -3.66 2.82 1.82
CA VAL A 138 -3.18 3.97 2.58
C VAL A 138 -4.33 4.65 3.33
N PRO A 139 -4.18 4.98 4.62
CA PRO A 139 -5.17 5.80 5.33
C PRO A 139 -5.36 7.15 4.64
N GLU A 140 -6.61 7.65 4.53
CA GLU A 140 -6.94 8.90 3.80
C GLU A 140 -6.12 10.13 4.22
N ILE A 141 -5.64 10.14 5.47
CA ILE A 141 -4.80 11.22 6.00
C ILE A 141 -3.35 11.17 5.48
N PHE A 142 -2.94 10.13 4.76
CA PHE A 142 -1.65 9.99 4.09
C PHE A 142 -1.84 9.86 2.58
N TYR A 143 -0.80 10.20 1.81
CA TYR A 143 -0.83 10.12 0.35
C TYR A 143 -0.37 8.77 -0.16
N GLN A 144 0.70 8.22 0.43
CA GLN A 144 1.26 6.94 0.03
C GLN A 144 1.83 6.15 1.20
N LEU A 145 1.85 4.83 1.04
CA LEU A 145 2.69 3.93 1.82
C LEU A 145 3.92 3.60 0.98
N TYR A 146 5.07 4.09 1.41
CA TYR A 146 6.36 3.80 0.81
C TYR A 146 7.00 2.60 1.51
N VAL A 147 7.45 1.60 0.76
CA VAL A 147 7.97 0.35 1.29
C VAL A 147 9.37 0.09 0.74
N ILE A 148 10.30 -0.18 1.64
CA ILE A 148 11.66 -0.65 1.31
C ILE A 148 11.69 -2.14 1.55
N HIS A 149 12.01 -2.90 0.51
CA HIS A 149 12.25 -4.33 0.56
C HIS A 149 13.74 -4.59 0.44
N ALA A 150 14.26 -5.50 1.25
CA ALA A 150 15.60 -6.03 1.12
C ALA A 150 15.55 -7.38 0.40
N VAL A 151 16.50 -7.62 -0.51
CA VAL A 151 16.81 -8.97 -0.97
C VAL A 151 17.79 -9.57 0.03
N TYR A 152 17.31 -10.51 0.84
CA TYR A 152 18.09 -11.10 1.91
C TYR A 152 17.96 -12.62 1.87
N ARG A 153 19.09 -13.31 1.73
CA ARG A 153 19.17 -14.78 1.66
C ARG A 153 18.23 -15.40 0.62
N GLY A 154 18.15 -14.78 -0.56
CA GLY A 154 17.31 -15.25 -1.67
C GLY A 154 15.81 -14.93 -1.53
N HIS A 155 15.42 -14.14 -0.54
CA HIS A 155 14.03 -13.72 -0.33
C HIS A 155 13.90 -12.20 -0.39
N VAL A 156 12.76 -11.74 -0.90
CA VAL A 156 12.37 -10.32 -0.84
C VAL A 156 11.57 -10.10 0.43
N ILE A 157 12.10 -9.29 1.35
CA ILE A 157 11.50 -9.07 2.68
C ILE A 157 11.25 -7.57 2.85
N PRO A 158 10.03 -7.13 3.17
CA PRO A 158 9.81 -5.73 3.51
C PRO A 158 10.46 -5.41 4.85
N VAL A 159 11.33 -4.40 4.87
CA VAL A 159 12.12 -4.01 6.05
C VAL A 159 11.74 -2.64 6.60
N VAL A 160 11.21 -1.75 5.77
CA VAL A 160 10.69 -0.44 6.21
C VAL A 160 9.34 -0.18 5.56
N PHE A 161 8.39 0.29 6.37
CA PHE A 161 7.10 0.81 5.92
C PHE A 161 7.00 2.27 6.34
N ALA A 162 6.70 3.18 5.42
CA ALA A 162 6.61 4.60 5.71
C ALA A 162 5.33 5.22 5.14
N LEU A 163 4.53 5.83 6.00
CA LEU A 163 3.37 6.63 5.59
C LEU A 163 3.82 8.06 5.30
N LEU A 164 3.65 8.49 4.05
CA LEU A 164 4.10 9.79 3.57
C LEU A 164 2.92 10.66 3.11
N ARG A 165 3.02 11.97 3.35
CA ARG A 165 2.01 12.96 2.94
C ARG A 165 2.16 13.46 1.50
N ARG A 166 3.33 13.24 0.88
CA ARG A 166 3.64 13.73 -0.47
C ARG A 166 4.55 12.77 -1.22
N LYS A 167 4.61 12.97 -2.53
CA LYS A 167 5.48 12.30 -3.51
C LYS A 167 6.44 13.34 -4.10
N ASN A 168 7.41 13.79 -3.29
CA ASN A 168 8.37 14.82 -3.69
C ASN A 168 9.74 14.62 -3.00
N ALA A 169 10.77 15.23 -3.58
CA ALA A 169 12.16 15.03 -3.17
C ALA A 169 12.41 15.37 -1.70
N VAL A 170 11.82 16.47 -1.20
CA VAL A 170 11.95 16.89 0.21
C VAL A 170 11.41 15.81 1.16
N THR A 171 10.28 15.19 0.82
CA THR A 171 9.67 14.14 1.66
C THR A 171 10.52 12.88 1.67
N TYR A 172 11.05 12.45 0.52
CA TYR A 172 11.94 11.29 0.46
C TYR A 172 13.28 11.56 1.17
N GLN A 173 13.84 12.76 1.05
CA GLN A 173 15.07 13.09 1.77
C GLN A 173 14.87 13.01 3.28
N ARG A 174 13.73 13.53 3.77
CA ARG A 174 13.37 13.41 5.20
C ARG A 174 13.18 11.95 5.62
N LEU A 175 12.55 11.13 4.77
CA LEU A 175 12.42 9.69 5.02
C LEU A 175 13.80 9.02 5.18
N ILE A 176 14.71 9.23 4.22
CA ILE A 176 16.05 8.64 4.26
C ILE A 176 16.81 9.10 5.50
N ASN A 177 16.78 10.41 5.82
CA ASN A 177 17.46 10.95 6.99
C ASN A 177 16.98 10.27 8.28
N HIS A 178 15.67 10.12 8.46
CA HIS A 178 15.15 9.39 9.62
C HIS A 178 15.58 7.92 9.62
N ILE A 179 15.63 7.25 8.47
CA ILE A 179 16.08 5.86 8.40
C ILE A 179 17.55 5.75 8.85
N ILE A 180 18.43 6.63 8.38
CA ILE A 180 19.84 6.65 8.75
C ILE A 180 20.02 6.90 10.26
N GLU A 181 19.15 7.71 10.89
CA GLU A 181 19.22 7.95 12.34
C GLU A 181 19.06 6.67 13.18
N PHE A 182 18.21 5.72 12.76
CA PHE A 182 17.97 4.47 13.50
C PHE A 182 18.56 3.21 12.84
N ALA A 183 19.14 3.34 11.65
CA ALA A 183 19.88 2.30 10.92
C ALA A 183 21.15 2.89 10.28
N PRO A 184 22.11 3.38 11.08
CA PRO A 184 23.29 4.09 10.59
C PRO A 184 24.24 3.20 9.78
N LEU A 185 24.11 1.88 9.86
CA LEU A 185 24.92 0.94 9.08
C LEU A 185 24.26 0.55 7.75
N TRP A 186 23.11 1.15 7.40
CA TRP A 186 22.48 0.90 6.11
C TRP A 186 23.36 1.39 4.97
N TYR A 187 23.95 0.45 4.23
CA TYR A 187 24.90 0.69 3.16
C TYR A 187 24.52 -0.13 1.91
N PRO A 188 23.51 0.31 1.15
CA PRO A 188 23.06 -0.39 -0.05
C PRO A 188 24.12 -0.40 -1.14
N GLU A 189 24.22 -1.50 -1.88
CA GLU A 189 25.04 -1.60 -3.10
C GLU A 189 24.17 -1.38 -4.35
N SER A 190 22.94 -1.88 -4.33
CA SER A 190 21.98 -1.69 -5.42
C SER A 190 20.58 -1.34 -4.91
N ILE A 191 19.90 -0.47 -5.65
CA ILE A 191 18.50 -0.13 -5.38
C ILE A 191 17.74 -0.16 -6.70
N LEU A 192 16.71 -1.01 -6.76
CA LEU A 192 15.70 -1.02 -7.81
C LEU A 192 14.53 -0.13 -7.39
N LEU A 193 14.20 0.86 -8.20
CA LEU A 193 13.12 1.80 -7.94
C LEU A 193 12.18 1.95 -9.14
N ASP A 194 11.02 2.54 -8.92
CA ASP A 194 10.21 3.06 -10.00
C ASP A 194 10.91 4.23 -10.73
N TYR A 195 10.32 4.69 -11.83
CA TYR A 195 10.90 5.80 -12.62
C TYR A 195 10.53 7.17 -12.05
N GLU A 196 10.23 7.27 -10.75
CA GLU A 196 9.96 8.55 -10.13
C GLU A 196 11.25 9.38 -9.98
N LYS A 197 11.36 10.44 -10.77
CA LYS A 197 12.52 11.36 -10.75
C LYS A 197 12.87 11.89 -9.35
N ALA A 198 11.86 12.22 -8.54
CA ALA A 198 12.09 12.76 -7.21
C ALA A 198 12.69 11.74 -6.24
N ALA A 199 12.25 10.48 -6.28
CA ALA A 199 12.82 9.40 -5.49
C ALA A 199 14.23 9.07 -6.00
N LYS A 200 14.40 8.92 -7.32
CA LYS A 200 15.70 8.64 -7.96
C LYS A 200 16.78 9.63 -7.51
N ASN A 201 16.53 10.93 -7.68
CA ASN A 201 17.51 11.96 -7.35
C ASN A 201 17.90 11.95 -5.86
N VAL A 202 16.96 11.63 -4.99
CA VAL A 202 17.19 11.58 -3.54
C VAL A 202 18.05 10.36 -3.17
N PHE A 203 17.79 9.19 -3.75
CA PHE A 203 18.66 8.03 -3.53
C PHE A 203 20.05 8.22 -4.13
N GLU A 204 20.15 8.84 -5.31
CA GLU A 204 21.43 9.14 -5.97
C GLU A 204 22.29 10.10 -5.14
N THR A 205 21.66 11.12 -4.54
CA THR A 205 22.34 12.09 -3.67
C THR A 205 22.65 11.49 -2.30
N GLY A 206 21.73 10.68 -1.74
CA GLY A 206 21.88 10.06 -0.42
C GLY A 206 22.88 8.91 -0.40
N PHE A 207 23.04 8.18 -1.51
CA PHE A 207 23.93 7.04 -1.63
C PHE A 207 24.74 7.10 -2.95
N PRO A 208 25.79 7.93 -3.04
CA PRO A 208 26.53 8.14 -4.29
C PRO A 208 27.28 6.90 -4.83
N HIS A 209 27.42 5.85 -4.02
CA HIS A 209 28.07 4.59 -4.38
C HIS A 209 27.09 3.53 -4.90
N VAL A 210 25.77 3.76 -4.75
CA VAL A 210 24.73 2.79 -5.12
C VAL A 210 24.57 2.73 -6.62
N THR A 211 24.40 1.51 -7.12
CA THR A 211 23.87 1.28 -8.47
C THR A 211 22.34 1.40 -8.45
N LEU A 212 21.82 2.50 -9.01
CA LEU A 212 20.39 2.71 -9.18
C LEU A 212 19.89 2.08 -10.48
N SER A 213 18.84 1.27 -10.39
CA SER A 213 18.21 0.62 -11.54
C SER A 213 16.71 0.92 -11.62
N GLY A 214 16.21 1.13 -12.83
CA GLY A 214 14.77 1.26 -13.07
C GLY A 214 14.08 -0.10 -13.11
N CYS A 215 12.88 -0.17 -12.53
CA CYS A 215 12.09 -1.40 -12.51
C CYS A 215 11.49 -1.75 -13.87
N TYR A 216 11.96 -2.85 -14.49
CA TYR A 216 11.46 -3.36 -15.78
C TYR A 216 9.94 -3.55 -15.81
N PHE A 217 9.35 -4.03 -14.71
CA PHE A 217 7.90 -4.21 -14.61
C PHE A 217 7.17 -2.87 -14.79
N HIS A 218 7.64 -1.81 -14.11
CA HIS A 218 7.05 -0.48 -14.20
C HIS A 218 7.25 0.15 -15.59
N LEU A 219 8.40 -0.09 -16.24
CA LEU A 219 8.64 0.31 -17.63
C LEU A 219 7.66 -0.36 -18.60
N ARG A 220 7.51 -1.68 -18.51
CA ARG A 220 6.57 -2.40 -19.38
C ARG A 220 5.14 -1.94 -19.14
N GLN A 221 4.78 -1.69 -17.88
CA GLN A 221 3.45 -1.21 -17.51
C GLN A 221 3.18 0.21 -18.04
N SER A 222 4.14 1.13 -17.99
CA SER A 222 3.97 2.48 -18.54
C SER A 222 3.80 2.46 -20.06
N VAL A 223 4.64 1.69 -20.77
CA VAL A 223 4.52 1.51 -22.23
C VAL A 223 3.17 0.88 -22.58
N HIS A 224 2.73 -0.14 -21.85
CA HIS A 224 1.42 -0.75 -22.10
C HIS A 224 0.25 0.23 -21.89
N ARG A 225 0.32 1.11 -20.87
CA ARG A 225 -0.67 2.18 -20.69
C ARG A 225 -0.69 3.18 -21.85
N GLN A 226 0.46 3.44 -22.48
CA GLN A 226 0.53 4.28 -23.68
C GLN A 226 -0.13 3.61 -24.88
N LEU A 227 0.08 2.30 -25.06
CA LEU A 227 -0.63 1.54 -26.09
C LEU A 227 -2.15 1.63 -25.93
N GLN A 228 -2.65 1.55 -24.69
CA GLN A 228 -4.08 1.70 -24.41
C GLN A 228 -4.58 3.11 -24.70
N THR A 229 -3.89 4.13 -24.18
CA THR A 229 -4.25 5.55 -24.37
C THR A 229 -4.29 5.95 -25.85
N ARG A 230 -3.38 5.42 -26.66
CA ARG A 230 -3.26 5.72 -28.10
C ARG A 230 -4.07 4.76 -29.00
N GLY A 231 -4.83 3.83 -28.43
CA GLY A 231 -5.68 2.91 -29.19
C GLY A 231 -4.96 1.76 -29.90
N PHE A 232 -3.70 1.48 -29.54
CA PHE A 232 -2.90 0.39 -30.13
C PHE A 232 -3.13 -0.98 -29.47
N GLN A 233 -3.98 -1.09 -28.44
CA GLN A 233 -4.19 -2.35 -27.71
C GLN A 233 -4.58 -3.51 -28.64
N HIS A 234 -5.59 -3.31 -29.51
CA HIS A 234 -6.04 -4.37 -30.42
C HIS A 234 -4.92 -4.80 -31.38
N ARG A 235 -4.11 -3.85 -31.87
CA ARG A 235 -2.98 -4.16 -32.75
C ARG A 235 -1.90 -4.93 -31.99
N TYR A 236 -1.51 -4.48 -30.80
CA TYR A 236 -0.55 -5.18 -29.95
C TYR A 236 -0.93 -6.63 -29.65
N GLU A 237 -2.21 -6.94 -29.52
CA GLU A 237 -2.70 -8.29 -29.24
C GLU A 237 -2.78 -9.19 -30.49
N ASN A 238 -2.90 -8.62 -31.70
CA ASN A 238 -3.22 -9.39 -32.91
C ASN A 238 -2.17 -9.28 -34.04
N ASP A 239 -1.20 -8.38 -33.91
CA ASP A 239 -0.11 -8.16 -34.87
C ASP A 239 1.23 -8.50 -34.18
N LEU A 240 1.80 -9.65 -34.53
CA LEU A 240 3.03 -10.15 -33.92
C LEU A 240 4.24 -9.27 -34.23
N ASP A 241 4.29 -8.68 -35.43
CA ASP A 241 5.40 -7.79 -35.81
C ASP A 241 5.33 -6.48 -35.03
N PHE A 242 4.12 -5.94 -34.85
CA PHE A 242 3.90 -4.80 -33.97
C PHE A 242 4.27 -5.10 -32.52
N ALA A 243 3.82 -6.24 -31.97
CA ALA A 243 4.15 -6.66 -30.62
C ALA A 243 5.66 -6.82 -30.41
N HIS A 244 6.36 -7.43 -31.38
CA HIS A 244 7.82 -7.55 -31.37
C HIS A 244 8.51 -6.20 -31.42
N GLY A 245 8.05 -5.25 -32.23
CA GLY A 245 8.60 -3.90 -32.24
C GLY A 245 8.47 -3.17 -30.90
N ILE A 246 7.32 -3.30 -30.22
CA ILE A 246 7.14 -2.80 -28.85
C ILE A 246 8.13 -3.48 -27.88
N HIS A 247 8.33 -4.79 -28.00
CA HIS A 247 9.31 -5.49 -27.15
C HIS A 247 10.73 -4.99 -27.40
N LYS A 248 11.11 -4.70 -28.65
CA LYS A 248 12.41 -4.11 -28.99
C LYS A 248 12.58 -2.73 -28.34
N ILE A 249 11.55 -1.88 -28.36
CA ILE A 249 11.57 -0.56 -27.70
C ILE A 249 11.80 -0.73 -26.20
N VAL A 250 11.04 -1.61 -25.54
CA VAL A 250 11.21 -1.88 -24.10
C VAL A 250 12.59 -2.48 -23.80
N ALA A 251 13.15 -3.30 -24.69
CA ALA A 251 14.45 -3.96 -24.52
C ALA A 251 15.64 -2.98 -24.53
N LEU A 252 15.45 -1.72 -24.95
CA LEU A 252 16.47 -0.68 -24.84
C LEU A 252 16.97 -0.51 -23.40
N CYS A 253 16.17 -0.84 -22.38
CA CYS A 253 16.60 -0.79 -20.98
C CYS A 253 17.74 -1.76 -20.62
N PHE A 254 18.03 -2.75 -21.48
CA PHE A 254 19.14 -3.69 -21.29
C PHE A 254 20.43 -3.24 -21.99
N ILE A 255 20.39 -2.14 -22.74
CA ILE A 255 21.57 -1.53 -23.33
C ILE A 255 22.29 -0.73 -22.24
N HIS A 256 23.63 -0.76 -22.27
CA HIS A 256 24.44 0.07 -21.38
C HIS A 256 24.06 1.57 -21.55
N PRO A 257 23.95 2.36 -20.48
CA PRO A 257 23.53 3.76 -20.56
C PRO A 257 24.30 4.59 -21.60
N ASP A 258 25.62 4.39 -21.72
CA ASP A 258 26.46 5.09 -22.70
C ASP A 258 26.10 4.80 -24.16
N ASN A 259 25.42 3.68 -24.43
CA ASN A 259 25.06 3.22 -25.77
C ASN A 259 23.55 3.34 -26.04
N VAL A 260 22.75 3.80 -25.07
CA VAL A 260 21.29 3.77 -25.19
C VAL A 260 20.78 4.72 -26.30
N ILE A 261 21.44 5.86 -26.49
CA ILE A 261 21.10 6.84 -27.54
C ILE A 261 21.36 6.25 -28.93
N ASP A 262 22.52 5.60 -29.14
CA ASP A 262 22.84 4.93 -30.41
C ASP A 262 21.90 3.74 -30.65
N GLY A 263 21.62 2.94 -29.62
CA GLY A 263 20.66 1.85 -29.68
C GLY A 263 19.25 2.30 -30.08
N PHE A 264 18.76 3.37 -29.45
CA PHE A 264 17.48 4.00 -29.81
C PHE A 264 17.50 4.51 -31.25
N SER A 265 18.54 5.25 -31.64
CA SER A 265 18.68 5.80 -33.01
C SER A 265 18.61 4.72 -34.08
N ARG A 266 19.29 3.59 -33.88
CA ARG A 266 19.25 2.45 -34.80
C ARG A 266 17.88 1.79 -34.85
N LEU A 267 17.25 1.61 -33.69
CA LEU A 267 15.93 1.00 -33.60
C LEU A 267 14.87 1.87 -34.28
N SER A 268 14.93 3.19 -34.12
CA SER A 268 14.01 4.14 -34.75
C SER A 268 14.10 4.16 -36.28
N ILE A 269 15.26 3.81 -36.85
CA ILE A 269 15.44 3.64 -38.31
C ILE A 269 14.91 2.26 -38.76
N GLU A 270 15.06 1.24 -37.95
CA GLU A 270 14.63 -0.13 -38.25
C GLU A 270 13.09 -0.25 -38.22
N LEU A 271 12.43 0.38 -37.25
CA LEU A 271 10.99 0.32 -37.09
C LEU A 271 10.30 1.23 -38.11
N ASP A 272 9.17 0.77 -38.64
CA ASP A 272 8.39 1.56 -39.59
C ASP A 272 7.67 2.74 -38.91
N PRO A 273 7.20 3.75 -39.68
CA PRO A 273 6.58 4.95 -39.12
C PRO A 273 5.38 4.72 -38.21
N SER A 274 4.77 3.53 -38.21
CA SER A 274 3.65 3.21 -37.33
C SER A 274 4.04 3.06 -35.85
N PHE A 275 5.33 3.07 -35.51
CA PHE A 275 5.84 3.08 -34.13
C PHE A 275 6.15 4.48 -33.60
N GLN A 276 6.11 5.53 -34.45
CA GLN A 276 6.61 6.87 -34.13
C GLN A 276 6.03 7.41 -32.81
N GLU A 277 4.72 7.29 -32.63
CA GLU A 277 4.03 7.74 -31.43
C GLU A 277 4.55 7.12 -30.11
N ILE A 278 5.02 5.87 -30.17
CA ILE A 278 5.58 5.17 -29.01
C ILE A 278 7.06 5.47 -28.85
N LEU A 279 7.78 5.63 -29.97
CA LEU A 279 9.18 6.07 -29.97
C LEU A 279 9.32 7.46 -29.35
N ASP A 280 8.50 8.43 -29.79
CA ASP A 280 8.47 9.79 -29.25
C ASP A 280 8.23 9.78 -27.74
N TYR A 281 7.22 9.02 -27.29
CA TYR A 281 6.94 8.87 -25.86
C TYR A 281 8.15 8.29 -25.11
N PHE A 282 8.80 7.27 -25.66
CA PHE A 282 9.90 6.59 -25.01
C PHE A 282 11.13 7.50 -24.91
N GLU A 283 11.43 8.24 -25.98
CA GLU A 283 12.50 9.24 -26.04
C GLU A 283 12.29 10.33 -24.98
N ASP A 284 11.13 10.99 -25.02
CA ASP A 284 10.75 12.08 -24.10
C ASP A 284 10.81 11.66 -22.63
N THR A 285 10.51 10.39 -22.34
CA THR A 285 10.35 9.90 -20.97
C THR A 285 11.64 9.28 -20.41
N TYR A 286 12.41 8.56 -21.22
CA TYR A 286 13.47 7.67 -20.74
C TYR A 286 14.86 7.93 -21.31
N ILE A 287 14.96 8.59 -22.47
CA ILE A 287 16.24 8.84 -23.12
C ILE A 287 16.73 10.26 -22.83
N GLY A 288 15.88 11.27 -23.12
CA GLY A 288 16.20 12.69 -22.93
C GLY A 288 16.70 13.38 -24.19
#